data_AF-A0AA43JRE4-F1
#
_entry.id   AF-A0AA43JRE4-F1
#
_cell.length_a   1.000
_cell.length_b   1.000
_cell.length_c   1.000
_cell.angle_alpha   90.00
_cell.angle_beta   90.00
_cell.angle_gamma   90.00
#
_symmetry.space_group_name_H-M   'P 1'
#
loop_
_entity.id
_entity.type
_entity.pdbx_description
1 polymer ?
#
loop_
_entity_poly.entity_id
_entity_poly.type
_entity_poly.pdbx_seq_one_letter_code
_entity_poly.pdbx_strand_id
1 'polypeptide(L)'
;MFLKHNAFFEHVSSVFIQTGAYMKNSTFPLNLIEKSFTFLLLPILCLGYSTDAGSADKIKLTPTMPADVQILHINPTEKHKIIGVISVKKTFLDDLQKPREAVENELKEQAAALGGEAIINIVEERTHITGAVIVFTSVETVNTKENAPPTQVAKAPAPAPEPGIDEEEDASADEMEEDTSPVDEKMDTAEPTIKPRAESESTNMPAGFLPGQTVKGWLHMYVSANIWYTHPGKILTTNYHSGKIIPIGTMVNVKIGRQDTVFTLFEGKGKFRIIHARKHNPSYNMSQWANYYFSGTDPMKKLGQFNELERKNILAGKLEVGMSKDAAVMAYGVPPSHRTSALFKNIWIYWIGKRETVKVQFENDRIVKIDPPMH
;
A
#
# COMPACT_ATOMS: atom_id res chain seq x y z
N MET A 1 -9.98 -26.78 50.48
CA MET A 1 -9.98 -27.82 49.43
C MET A 1 -8.84 -27.52 48.46
N PHE A 2 -7.61 -27.87 48.85
CA PHE A 2 -6.37 -27.55 48.11
C PHE A 2 -5.38 -28.71 48.32
N LEU A 3 -5.05 -29.45 47.26
CA LEU A 3 -3.90 -30.36 47.15
C LEU A 3 -3.90 -31.03 45.76
N LYS A 4 -2.77 -31.64 45.39
CA LYS A 4 -2.48 -32.34 44.12
C LYS A 4 -2.45 -31.43 42.87
N HIS A 5 -1.23 -31.02 42.50
CA HIS A 5 -0.65 -31.31 41.17
C HIS A 5 0.87 -31.10 41.26
N ASN A 6 1.61 -32.16 41.64
CA ASN A 6 3.07 -32.17 41.54
C ASN A 6 3.58 -33.61 41.43
N ALA A 7 3.69 -34.11 40.20
CA ALA A 7 4.10 -35.49 39.90
C ALA A 7 4.79 -35.65 38.52
N PHE A 8 5.08 -34.55 37.81
CA PHE A 8 5.64 -34.58 36.45
C PHE A 8 7.12 -34.18 36.40
N PHE A 9 7.64 -33.52 37.44
CA PHE A 9 9.01 -32.98 37.45
C PHE A 9 10.11 -34.02 37.75
N GLU A 10 9.80 -35.09 38.48
CA GLU A 10 10.83 -36.04 38.95
C GLU A 10 11.40 -36.94 37.84
N HIS A 11 10.65 -37.18 36.76
CA HIS A 11 11.08 -38.13 35.73
C HIS A 11 12.19 -37.57 34.81
N VAL A 12 12.34 -36.25 34.73
CA VAL A 12 13.35 -35.61 33.85
C VAL A 12 14.76 -35.66 34.47
N SER A 13 14.87 -35.59 35.80
CA SER A 13 16.17 -35.66 36.50
C SER A 13 16.85 -37.03 36.41
N SER A 14 16.10 -38.11 36.18
CA SER A 14 16.65 -39.47 36.12
C SER A 14 17.57 -39.71 34.91
N VAL A 15 17.31 -39.03 33.78
CA VAL A 15 18.00 -39.31 32.50
C VAL A 15 19.40 -38.67 32.44
N PHE A 16 19.63 -37.58 33.18
CA PHE A 16 20.87 -36.80 33.11
C PHE A 16 22.04 -37.31 33.98
N ILE A 17 21.81 -38.33 34.82
CA ILE A 17 22.86 -38.87 35.70
C ILE A 17 23.61 -40.06 35.05
N GLN A 18 23.00 -40.76 34.08
CA GLN A 18 23.52 -42.03 33.57
C GLN A 18 24.54 -41.92 32.42
N THR A 19 24.79 -40.72 31.88
CA THR A 19 25.83 -40.46 30.85
C THR A 19 27.16 -39.95 31.42
N GLY A 20 27.25 -39.65 32.72
CA GLY A 20 28.47 -39.12 33.36
C GLY A 20 29.59 -40.14 33.64
N ALA A 21 29.42 -41.41 33.28
CA ALA A 21 30.27 -42.52 33.74
C ALA A 21 31.16 -43.17 32.66
N TYR A 22 31.22 -42.63 31.44
CA TYR A 22 31.87 -43.28 30.29
C TYR A 22 32.88 -42.38 29.54
N MET A 23 33.87 -41.83 30.26
CA MET A 23 35.04 -41.12 29.68
C MET A 23 36.25 -41.17 30.66
N LYS A 24 36.76 -42.38 30.92
CA LYS A 24 38.11 -42.58 31.49
C LYS A 24 38.89 -43.51 30.55
N ASN A 25 40.18 -43.20 30.35
CA ASN A 25 41.14 -43.87 29.45
C ASN A 25 41.04 -43.51 27.95
N SER A 26 41.39 -42.28 27.60
CA SER A 26 42.00 -41.97 26.29
C SER A 26 43.02 -40.83 26.43
N THR A 27 44.29 -41.10 26.12
CA THR A 27 45.37 -40.10 26.14
C THR A 27 45.46 -39.37 24.80
N PHE A 28 45.03 -38.12 24.76
CA PHE A 28 45.28 -37.18 23.65
C PHE A 28 45.93 -35.89 24.18
N PRO A 29 46.83 -35.26 23.40
CA PRO A 29 47.63 -34.14 23.88
C PRO A 29 46.81 -32.84 24.02
N LEU A 30 46.92 -32.21 25.19
CA LEU A 30 46.38 -30.87 25.46
C LEU A 30 47.14 -29.80 24.67
N ASN A 31 46.54 -29.23 23.61
CA ASN A 31 46.93 -27.92 23.08
C ASN A 31 45.93 -27.29 22.07
N LEU A 32 44.62 -27.29 22.37
CA LEU A 32 43.67 -26.36 21.71
C LEU A 32 42.37 -26.12 22.52
N ILE A 33 42.47 -25.56 23.73
CA ILE A 33 41.31 -25.19 24.56
C ILE A 33 41.34 -23.70 24.90
N GLU A 34 41.05 -22.87 23.91
CA GLU A 34 40.40 -21.56 24.09
C GLU A 34 39.41 -21.33 22.94
N LYS A 35 38.35 -20.56 23.20
CA LYS A 35 37.30 -20.15 22.24
C LYS A 35 36.45 -21.31 21.67
N SER A 36 35.48 -21.80 22.46
CA SER A 36 34.05 -21.91 22.05
C SER A 36 33.19 -22.62 23.11
N PHE A 37 32.96 -21.98 24.27
CA PHE A 37 31.86 -22.37 25.16
C PHE A 37 31.33 -21.12 25.88
N THR A 38 30.19 -20.60 25.42
CA THR A 38 29.58 -19.40 26.01
C THR A 38 28.05 -19.45 25.89
N PHE A 39 27.42 -19.86 26.99
CA PHE A 39 26.02 -19.63 27.35
C PHE A 39 24.92 -19.88 26.31
N LEU A 40 24.46 -21.13 26.27
CA LEU A 40 23.09 -21.45 25.87
C LEU A 40 22.14 -21.20 27.06
N LEU A 41 21.73 -19.94 27.24
CA LEU A 41 20.74 -19.53 28.25
C LEU A 41 19.90 -18.36 27.71
N LEU A 42 18.81 -18.69 27.01
CA LEU A 42 17.79 -17.71 26.63
C LEU A 42 16.85 -17.47 27.84
N PRO A 43 16.70 -16.23 28.34
CA PRO A 43 15.69 -15.95 29.35
C PRO A 43 14.29 -15.98 28.72
N ILE A 44 13.35 -16.65 29.38
CA ILE A 44 11.93 -16.62 29.00
C ILE A 44 11.40 -15.22 29.32
N LEU A 45 11.25 -14.40 28.28
CA LEU A 45 10.78 -13.01 28.38
C LEU A 45 9.44 -12.83 27.65
N CYS A 46 8.49 -13.71 27.97
CA CYS A 46 7.09 -13.59 27.58
C CYS A 46 6.42 -12.43 28.34
N LEU A 47 6.74 -11.19 27.96
CA LEU A 47 5.97 -10.02 28.36
C LEU A 47 4.53 -10.19 27.86
N GLY A 48 3.57 -10.05 28.77
CA GLY A 48 2.17 -10.32 28.50
C GLY A 48 1.58 -9.31 27.52
N TYR A 49 1.44 -9.72 26.26
CA TYR A 49 0.45 -9.13 25.38
C TYR A 49 -0.93 -9.51 25.93
N SER A 50 -1.61 -8.55 26.54
CA SER A 50 -3.05 -8.67 26.76
C SER A 50 -3.72 -8.67 25.39
N THR A 51 -4.06 -9.87 24.90
CA THR A 51 -5.03 -10.02 23.83
C THR A 51 -6.41 -9.84 24.46
N ASP A 52 -6.93 -8.61 24.42
CA ASP A 52 -8.34 -8.38 24.70
C ASP A 52 -9.15 -8.95 23.52
N ALA A 53 -9.38 -10.26 23.59
CA ALA A 53 -9.92 -11.08 22.52
C ALA A 53 -11.44 -10.94 22.48
N GLY A 54 -11.91 -9.73 22.12
CA GLY A 54 -13.28 -9.51 21.67
C GLY A 54 -13.66 -10.60 20.67
N SER A 55 -14.76 -11.31 20.94
CA SER A 55 -14.92 -12.71 20.54
C SER A 55 -14.80 -12.92 19.03
N ALA A 56 -13.59 -13.28 18.59
CA ALA A 56 -13.32 -13.54 17.19
C ALA A 56 -13.92 -14.91 16.84
N ASP A 57 -15.03 -14.90 16.11
CA ASP A 57 -15.63 -16.11 15.54
C ASP A 57 -14.54 -16.93 14.84
N LYS A 58 -14.26 -18.11 15.41
CA LYS A 58 -13.31 -19.07 14.84
C LYS A 58 -13.96 -19.75 13.65
N ILE A 59 -14.05 -19.01 12.55
CA ILE A 59 -14.41 -19.53 11.24
C ILE A 59 -13.48 -20.71 10.96
N LYS A 60 -14.02 -21.92 11.02
CA LYS A 60 -13.30 -23.15 10.65
C LYS A 60 -13.20 -23.21 9.14
N LEU A 61 -12.24 -22.47 8.58
CA LEU A 61 -11.87 -22.59 7.18
C LEU A 61 -11.39 -24.02 6.91
N THR A 62 -11.90 -24.63 5.86
CA THR A 62 -11.40 -25.91 5.36
C THR A 62 -10.08 -25.68 4.63
N PRO A 63 -9.04 -26.50 4.84
CA PRO A 63 -7.82 -26.43 4.04
C PRO A 63 -8.13 -26.54 2.54
N THR A 64 -7.52 -25.67 1.74
CA THR A 64 -7.60 -25.68 0.27
C THR A 64 -6.50 -26.57 -0.32
N MET A 65 -6.47 -26.80 -1.64
CA MET A 65 -5.33 -27.46 -2.27
C MET A 65 -4.23 -26.43 -2.60
N PRO A 66 -2.93 -26.71 -2.36
CA PRO A 66 -1.83 -25.78 -2.68
C PRO A 66 -1.74 -25.38 -4.16
N ALA A 67 -2.27 -26.21 -5.07
CA ALA A 67 -2.38 -25.89 -6.49
C ALA A 67 -3.23 -24.63 -6.74
N ASP A 68 -4.38 -24.53 -6.05
CA ASP A 68 -5.40 -23.50 -6.25
C ASP A 68 -5.00 -22.13 -5.67
N VAL A 69 -4.10 -22.12 -4.68
CA VAL A 69 -3.65 -20.90 -4.00
C VAL A 69 -2.92 -19.97 -4.98
N GLN A 70 -3.44 -18.77 -5.19
CA GLN A 70 -2.84 -17.80 -6.11
C GLN A 70 -1.77 -16.93 -5.44
N ILE A 71 -0.70 -16.60 -6.18
CA ILE A 71 0.34 -15.65 -5.73
C ILE A 71 0.12 -14.32 -6.43
N LEU A 72 -0.43 -13.35 -5.69
CA LEU A 72 -0.87 -12.06 -6.21
C LEU A 72 0.15 -10.97 -5.87
N HIS A 73 0.88 -10.53 -6.90
CA HIS A 73 1.88 -9.47 -6.80
C HIS A 73 1.28 -8.05 -6.68
N ILE A 74 -0.05 -7.93 -6.80
CA ILE A 74 -0.85 -6.70 -6.68
C ILE A 74 -2.06 -7.07 -5.80
N ASN A 75 -2.46 -6.18 -4.87
CA ASN A 75 -3.63 -6.44 -4.03
C ASN A 75 -4.90 -6.47 -4.90
N PRO A 76 -5.76 -7.50 -4.77
CA PRO A 76 -6.96 -7.64 -5.61
C PRO A 76 -8.00 -6.57 -5.27
N THR A 77 -8.81 -6.23 -6.27
CA THR A 77 -9.95 -5.31 -6.14
C THR A 77 -11.20 -5.97 -5.56
N GLU A 78 -11.24 -7.30 -5.51
CA GLU A 78 -12.32 -8.08 -4.92
C GLU A 78 -12.28 -8.00 -3.39
N LYS A 79 -13.45 -8.07 -2.75
CA LYS A 79 -13.52 -8.08 -1.29
C LYS A 79 -12.89 -9.36 -0.76
N HIS A 80 -12.04 -9.22 0.24
CA HIS A 80 -11.29 -10.33 0.83
C HIS A 80 -11.04 -10.07 2.32
N LYS A 81 -10.76 -11.14 3.06
CA LYS A 81 -10.38 -11.09 4.48
C LYS A 81 -8.98 -11.67 4.64
N ILE A 82 -8.09 -10.96 5.33
CA ILE A 82 -6.79 -11.50 5.75
C ILE A 82 -7.05 -12.51 6.87
N ILE A 83 -6.58 -13.74 6.68
CA ILE A 83 -6.77 -14.87 7.61
C ILE A 83 -5.48 -15.25 8.33
N GLY A 84 -4.31 -14.83 7.83
CA GLY A 84 -3.02 -15.07 8.45
C GLY A 84 -1.85 -14.40 7.73
N VAL A 85 -0.65 -14.60 8.25
CA VAL A 85 0.62 -14.19 7.62
C VAL A 85 1.57 -15.38 7.68
N ILE A 86 2.19 -15.71 6.54
CA ILE A 86 3.09 -16.86 6.37
C ILE A 86 4.53 -16.40 6.11
N SER A 87 5.49 -17.30 6.33
CA SER A 87 6.92 -17.00 6.22
C SER A 87 7.73 -18.23 5.83
N VAL A 88 8.38 -18.17 4.67
CA VAL A 88 9.19 -19.25 4.09
C VAL A 88 10.66 -18.86 4.07
N LYS A 89 11.56 -19.79 4.42
CA LYS A 89 13.01 -19.58 4.30
C LYS A 89 13.48 -19.69 2.86
N LYS A 90 14.24 -18.71 2.39
CA LYS A 90 14.87 -18.64 1.06
C LYS A 90 16.14 -19.47 0.94
N THR A 91 16.78 -19.82 2.05
CA THR A 91 18.06 -20.55 2.08
C THR A 91 17.87 -21.95 2.66
N PHE A 92 18.69 -22.88 2.19
CA PHE A 92 18.96 -24.17 2.84
C PHE A 92 19.97 -23.99 3.97
N LEU A 93 20.56 -25.10 4.44
CA LEU A 93 21.87 -25.09 5.09
C LEU A 93 22.92 -24.47 4.12
N ASP A 94 23.98 -23.92 4.69
CA ASP A 94 25.18 -23.44 3.98
C ASP A 94 24.92 -22.40 2.86
N ASP A 95 24.06 -21.41 3.15
CA ASP A 95 23.75 -20.20 2.35
C ASP A 95 23.22 -20.43 0.91
N LEU A 96 23.08 -21.68 0.46
CA LEU A 96 22.48 -22.06 -0.81
C LEU A 96 21.02 -21.58 -0.89
N GLN A 97 20.72 -20.75 -1.90
CA GLN A 97 19.36 -20.29 -2.14
C GLN A 97 18.50 -21.41 -2.72
N LYS A 98 17.29 -21.59 -2.18
CA LYS A 98 16.25 -22.43 -2.76
C LYS A 98 15.88 -21.90 -4.16
N PRO A 99 15.59 -22.77 -5.14
CA PRO A 99 14.99 -22.32 -6.40
C PRO A 99 13.64 -21.65 -6.12
N ARG A 100 13.31 -20.58 -6.86
CA ARG A 100 12.13 -19.74 -6.58
C ARG A 100 10.83 -20.55 -6.54
N GLU A 101 10.68 -21.51 -7.44
CA GLU A 101 9.53 -22.43 -7.50
C GLU A 101 9.30 -23.19 -6.18
N ALA A 102 10.36 -23.69 -5.54
CA ALA A 102 10.25 -24.37 -4.25
C ALA A 102 9.82 -23.42 -3.12
N VAL A 103 10.23 -22.15 -3.18
CA VAL A 103 9.80 -21.11 -2.23
C VAL A 103 8.32 -20.74 -2.45
N GLU A 104 7.88 -20.65 -3.70
CA GLU A 104 6.48 -20.38 -4.05
C GLU A 104 5.56 -21.56 -3.71
N ASN A 105 6.02 -22.79 -3.87
CA ASN A 105 5.30 -24.00 -3.45
C ASN A 105 5.17 -24.09 -1.92
N GLU A 106 6.25 -23.89 -1.16
CA GLU A 106 6.20 -23.88 0.31
C GLU A 106 5.30 -22.74 0.85
N LEU A 107 5.24 -21.59 0.16
CA LEU A 107 4.30 -20.51 0.47
C LEU A 107 2.84 -20.93 0.21
N LYS A 108 2.56 -21.55 -0.95
CA LYS A 108 1.24 -22.10 -1.28
C LYS A 108 0.78 -23.17 -0.29
N GLU A 109 1.67 -24.06 0.14
CA GLU A 109 1.39 -25.08 1.17
C GLU A 109 1.03 -24.46 2.52
N GLN A 110 1.80 -23.48 3.00
CA GLN A 110 1.49 -22.78 4.25
C GLN A 110 0.17 -22.00 4.18
N ALA A 111 -0.16 -21.38 3.03
CA ALA A 111 -1.44 -20.70 2.82
C ALA A 111 -2.63 -21.67 2.74
N ALA A 112 -2.46 -22.80 2.05
CA ALA A 112 -3.48 -23.83 1.91
C ALA A 112 -3.85 -24.48 3.25
N ALA A 113 -2.85 -24.70 4.11
CA ALA A 113 -3.04 -25.19 5.48
C ALA A 113 -3.85 -24.23 6.39
N LEU A 114 -3.95 -22.95 6.02
CA LEU A 114 -4.80 -21.96 6.70
C LEU A 114 -6.21 -21.85 6.08
N GLY A 115 -6.48 -22.55 4.97
CA GLY A 115 -7.71 -22.37 4.17
C GLY A 115 -7.71 -21.09 3.34
N GLY A 116 -6.53 -20.65 2.89
CA GLY A 116 -6.37 -19.48 2.01
C GLY A 116 -6.59 -19.78 0.54
N GLU A 117 -7.00 -18.77 -0.21
CA GLU A 117 -7.20 -18.82 -1.66
C GLU A 117 -6.14 -18.01 -2.42
N ALA A 118 -5.58 -16.98 -1.79
CA ALA A 118 -4.47 -16.22 -2.36
C ALA A 118 -3.50 -15.66 -1.31
N ILE A 119 -2.30 -15.31 -1.78
CA ILE A 119 -1.23 -14.68 -1.02
C ILE A 119 -0.96 -13.30 -1.63
N ILE A 120 -1.08 -12.26 -0.82
CA ILE A 120 -0.90 -10.85 -1.21
C ILE A 120 0.21 -10.16 -0.39
N ASN A 121 0.54 -8.91 -0.72
CA ASN A 121 1.53 -8.08 -0.01
C ASN A 121 2.88 -8.78 0.24
N ILE A 122 3.39 -9.52 -0.75
CA ILE A 122 4.62 -10.31 -0.59
C ILE A 122 5.83 -9.40 -0.36
N VAL A 123 6.55 -9.64 0.73
CA VAL A 123 7.81 -8.97 1.08
C VAL A 123 8.95 -10.00 1.04
N GLU A 124 9.86 -9.82 0.10
CA GLU A 124 11.04 -10.65 -0.10
C GLU A 124 12.25 -10.04 0.63
N GLU A 125 12.70 -10.69 1.71
CA GLU A 125 13.90 -10.30 2.46
C GLU A 125 15.14 -11.08 1.98
N ARG A 126 16.27 -10.94 2.69
CA ARG A 126 17.51 -11.67 2.38
C ARG A 126 17.36 -13.18 2.61
N THR A 127 16.73 -13.58 3.71
CA THR A 127 16.66 -14.98 4.18
C THR A 127 15.26 -15.57 4.19
N HIS A 128 14.21 -14.75 4.07
CA HIS A 128 12.81 -15.19 4.09
C HIS A 128 11.98 -14.48 3.01
N ILE A 129 10.86 -15.09 2.62
CA ILE A 129 9.74 -14.41 1.95
C ILE A 129 8.54 -14.48 2.89
N THR A 130 7.86 -13.36 3.08
CA THR A 130 6.62 -13.27 3.86
C THR A 130 5.47 -12.80 2.98
N GLY A 131 4.25 -13.21 3.33
CA GLY A 131 3.03 -12.81 2.60
C GLY A 131 1.80 -12.89 3.51
N ALA A 132 0.80 -12.05 3.23
CA ALA A 132 -0.49 -12.10 3.91
C ALA A 132 -1.43 -13.06 3.14
N VAL A 133 -2.02 -14.01 3.86
CA VAL A 133 -2.93 -15.01 3.29
C VAL A 133 -4.35 -14.48 3.38
N ILE A 134 -5.09 -14.58 2.28
CA ILE A 134 -6.47 -14.10 2.16
C ILE A 134 -7.42 -15.20 1.70
N VAL A 135 -8.68 -15.02 2.07
CA VAL A 135 -9.86 -15.67 1.47
C VAL A 135 -10.72 -14.57 0.85
N PHE A 136 -11.26 -14.80 -0.34
CA PHE A 136 -12.20 -13.89 -0.98
C PHE A 136 -13.55 -13.99 -0.29
N THR A 137 -14.15 -12.84 0.01
CA THR A 137 -15.51 -12.79 0.55
C THR A 137 -16.43 -12.52 -0.62
N SER A 138 -17.15 -13.55 -1.08
CA SER A 138 -18.24 -13.38 -2.02
C SER A 138 -19.16 -12.27 -1.53
N VAL A 139 -19.47 -11.32 -2.40
CA VAL A 139 -20.52 -10.35 -2.09
C VAL A 139 -21.82 -11.12 -2.13
N GLU A 140 -22.42 -11.39 -0.97
CA GLU A 140 -23.78 -11.89 -0.90
C GLU A 140 -24.68 -10.91 -1.66
N THR A 141 -25.11 -11.33 -2.84
CA THR A 141 -26.16 -10.64 -3.57
C THR A 141 -27.43 -10.86 -2.78
N VAL A 142 -27.75 -9.88 -1.92
CA VAL A 142 -28.98 -9.84 -1.13
C VAL A 142 -30.15 -9.84 -2.10
N ASN A 143 -30.63 -11.05 -2.41
CA ASN A 143 -31.74 -11.32 -3.31
C ASN A 143 -33.00 -10.76 -2.68
N THR A 144 -33.20 -9.46 -2.90
CA THR A 144 -34.28 -8.65 -2.36
C THR A 144 -35.54 -8.99 -3.14
N LYS A 145 -36.05 -10.21 -2.91
CA LYS A 145 -37.34 -10.67 -3.42
C LYS A 145 -38.47 -9.91 -2.73
N GLU A 146 -38.70 -8.70 -3.25
CA GLU A 146 -39.98 -8.37 -3.88
C GLU A 146 -41.21 -8.96 -3.17
N ASN A 147 -41.47 -8.49 -1.95
CA ASN A 147 -42.79 -8.51 -1.34
C ASN A 147 -43.43 -7.12 -1.47
N ALA A 148 -43.50 -6.61 -2.70
CA ALA A 148 -44.27 -5.43 -3.04
C ALA A 148 -45.75 -5.84 -3.26
N PRO A 149 -46.73 -5.24 -2.56
CA PRO A 149 -48.14 -5.50 -2.84
C PRO A 149 -48.51 -5.06 -4.26
N PRO A 150 -49.45 -5.74 -4.94
CA PRO A 150 -49.87 -5.37 -6.30
C PRO A 150 -50.55 -3.99 -6.27
N THR A 151 -49.82 -2.99 -6.76
CA THR A 151 -50.34 -1.61 -6.89
C THR A 151 -51.37 -1.57 -7.99
N GLN A 152 -52.61 -1.20 -7.66
CA GLN A 152 -53.70 -1.10 -8.63
C GLN A 152 -53.43 0.06 -9.60
N VAL A 153 -53.63 -0.20 -10.90
CA VAL A 153 -53.40 0.80 -11.96
C VAL A 153 -54.51 1.85 -11.92
N ALA A 154 -54.25 2.98 -11.26
CA ALA A 154 -55.11 4.14 -11.30
C ALA A 154 -55.07 4.78 -12.70
N LYS A 155 -56.25 4.99 -13.29
CA LYS A 155 -56.44 5.56 -14.63
C LYS A 155 -56.04 7.05 -14.64
N ALA A 156 -55.08 7.42 -15.48
CA ALA A 156 -54.63 8.81 -15.59
C ALA A 156 -55.76 9.75 -16.11
N PRO A 157 -55.90 10.97 -15.54
CA PRO A 157 -56.73 12.02 -16.11
C PRO A 157 -56.05 12.65 -17.34
N ALA A 158 -56.84 13.32 -18.18
CA ALA A 158 -56.33 14.01 -19.38
C ALA A 158 -55.57 15.30 -19.01
N PRO A 159 -54.59 15.75 -19.83
CA PRO A 159 -53.90 17.02 -19.63
C PRO A 159 -54.85 18.23 -19.80
N ALA A 160 -54.61 19.27 -19.01
CA ALA A 160 -55.24 20.58 -19.16
C ALA A 160 -54.55 21.42 -20.25
N PRO A 161 -55.24 22.40 -20.88
CA PRO A 161 -54.65 23.23 -21.92
C PRO A 161 -53.60 24.22 -21.38
N GLU A 162 -52.62 24.53 -22.22
CA GLU A 162 -51.56 25.51 -21.96
C GLU A 162 -52.10 26.95 -22.03
N PRO A 163 -51.71 27.86 -21.11
CA PRO A 163 -52.05 29.27 -21.18
C PRO A 163 -50.95 30.11 -21.84
N GLY A 164 -51.38 31.10 -22.64
CA GLY A 164 -50.73 32.42 -22.80
C GLY A 164 -49.26 32.47 -23.18
N ILE A 165 -48.99 32.72 -24.47
CA ILE A 165 -47.84 33.54 -24.86
C ILE A 165 -48.29 34.99 -24.70
N ASP A 166 -47.64 35.74 -23.81
CA ASP A 166 -47.70 37.20 -23.79
C ASP A 166 -46.32 37.72 -24.23
N GLU A 167 -46.31 38.55 -25.27
CA GLU A 167 -45.13 39.25 -25.77
C GLU A 167 -45.01 40.58 -25.01
N GLU A 168 -43.81 40.93 -24.53
CA GLU A 168 -43.54 42.32 -24.11
C GLU A 168 -42.16 42.74 -24.62
N GLU A 169 -42.20 43.60 -25.65
CA GLU A 169 -41.09 44.24 -26.33
C GLU A 169 -40.98 45.67 -25.81
N ASP A 170 -39.82 46.10 -25.30
CA ASP A 170 -39.45 47.52 -25.36
C ASP A 170 -37.93 47.75 -25.24
N ALA A 171 -37.46 48.93 -25.63
CA ALA A 171 -36.05 49.20 -25.91
C ALA A 171 -35.50 50.56 -25.41
N SER A 172 -34.29 50.51 -24.85
CA SER A 172 -33.31 51.62 -24.78
C SER A 172 -31.94 51.02 -24.42
N ALA A 173 -30.86 51.14 -25.19
CA ALA A 173 -30.27 52.32 -25.84
C ALA A 173 -29.83 53.39 -24.81
N ASP A 174 -28.53 53.43 -24.54
CA ASP A 174 -27.82 54.64 -24.12
C ASP A 174 -26.36 54.55 -24.60
N GLU A 175 -25.79 55.66 -25.06
CA GLU A 175 -24.53 55.72 -25.82
C GLU A 175 -23.45 56.50 -25.04
N MET A 176 -22.20 56.02 -25.03
CA MET A 176 -21.03 56.85 -24.74
C MET A 176 -19.80 56.41 -25.56
N GLU A 177 -19.55 57.13 -26.65
CA GLU A 177 -18.18 57.44 -27.12
C GLU A 177 -17.56 58.46 -26.12
N GLU A 178 -16.28 58.86 -26.07
CA GLU A 178 -15.14 58.96 -27.01
C GLU A 178 -13.86 58.48 -26.22
N ASP A 179 -12.57 58.58 -26.56
CA ASP A 179 -11.77 59.24 -27.60
C ASP A 179 -10.37 58.55 -27.79
N THR A 180 -9.54 59.13 -28.66
CA THR A 180 -8.11 58.98 -29.00
C THR A 180 -7.07 58.59 -27.92
N SER A 181 -5.83 58.19 -28.26
CA SER A 181 -5.23 57.51 -29.46
C SER A 181 -3.85 56.90 -29.06
N PRO A 182 -2.72 56.97 -29.82
CA PRO A 182 -2.17 55.74 -30.36
C PRO A 182 -0.74 55.39 -29.92
N VAL A 183 -0.39 54.11 -29.97
CA VAL A 183 1.01 53.64 -29.98
C VAL A 183 1.16 52.56 -31.06
N ASP A 184 1.97 52.85 -32.08
CA ASP A 184 2.40 51.87 -33.08
C ASP A 184 3.38 50.87 -32.45
N GLU A 185 3.03 49.59 -32.39
CA GLU A 185 4.04 48.52 -32.30
C GLU A 185 3.63 47.31 -33.16
N LYS A 186 4.37 47.09 -34.25
CA LYS A 186 4.13 45.97 -35.18
C LYS A 186 4.71 44.68 -34.60
N MET A 187 3.87 43.68 -34.37
CA MET A 187 4.27 42.27 -34.24
C MET A 187 3.52 41.38 -35.23
N ASP A 188 4.24 40.49 -35.90
CA ASP A 188 3.68 39.54 -36.86
C ASP A 188 2.83 38.46 -36.18
N THR A 189 1.49 38.62 -36.25
CA THR A 189 0.53 37.62 -35.80
C THR A 189 0.30 36.55 -36.88
N ALA A 190 1.26 35.64 -37.04
CA ALA A 190 1.04 34.41 -37.79
C ALA A 190 0.29 33.39 -36.91
N GLU A 191 -1.04 33.29 -37.07
CA GLU A 191 -1.85 32.32 -36.32
C GLU A 191 -1.43 30.86 -36.63
N PRO A 192 -1.02 30.07 -35.63
CA PRO A 192 -0.84 28.64 -35.82
C PRO A 192 -2.22 27.96 -35.80
N THR A 193 -2.73 27.55 -36.96
CA THR A 193 -4.00 26.81 -37.05
C THR A 193 -3.89 25.42 -36.39
N ILE A 194 -4.13 25.35 -35.08
CA ILE A 194 -4.11 24.09 -34.32
C ILE A 194 -5.33 23.27 -34.72
N LYS A 195 -5.14 22.36 -35.68
CA LYS A 195 -6.13 21.31 -35.96
C LYS A 195 -6.33 20.46 -34.69
N PRO A 196 -7.57 20.12 -34.30
CA PRO A 196 -7.80 19.19 -33.20
C PRO A 196 -7.15 17.85 -33.57
N ARG A 197 -6.13 17.45 -32.81
CA ARG A 197 -5.44 16.18 -33.03
C ARG A 197 -6.35 15.07 -32.54
N ALA A 198 -6.80 14.23 -33.46
CA ALA A 198 -7.68 13.10 -33.16
C ALA A 198 -7.12 12.19 -32.06
N GLU A 199 -8.03 11.63 -31.26
CA GLU A 199 -7.74 10.69 -30.17
C GLU A 199 -7.31 9.31 -30.70
N SER A 200 -6.14 9.25 -31.34
CA SER A 200 -5.58 8.03 -31.90
C SER A 200 -4.79 7.23 -30.85
N GLU A 201 -5.33 6.07 -30.48
CA GLU A 201 -4.57 4.89 -30.04
C GLU A 201 -3.75 5.02 -28.73
N SER A 202 -4.47 5.15 -27.61
CA SER A 202 -3.95 4.79 -26.27
C SER A 202 -3.70 3.28 -26.18
N THR A 203 -2.61 2.81 -26.76
CA THR A 203 -2.28 1.38 -26.87
C THR A 203 -1.74 0.80 -25.57
N ASN A 204 -2.55 -0.06 -24.94
CA ASN A 204 -2.16 -1.11 -23.98
C ASN A 204 -0.93 -0.83 -23.09
N MET A 205 -1.05 0.08 -22.13
CA MET A 205 -0.05 0.17 -21.05
C MET A 205 -0.10 -1.08 -20.16
N PRO A 206 1.05 -1.70 -19.82
CA PRO A 206 1.07 -2.92 -19.03
C PRO A 206 0.60 -2.69 -17.59
N ALA A 207 -0.30 -3.55 -17.12
CA ALA A 207 -0.86 -3.50 -15.77
C ALA A 207 0.19 -3.90 -14.72
N GLY A 208 0.87 -2.89 -14.16
CA GLY A 208 1.91 -3.06 -13.14
C GLY A 208 3.29 -3.35 -13.75
N PHE A 209 4.28 -2.54 -13.36
CA PHE A 209 5.66 -2.72 -13.83
C PHE A 209 6.39 -3.74 -12.93
N LEU A 210 6.93 -4.81 -13.52
CA LEU A 210 7.55 -5.89 -12.75
C LEU A 210 8.82 -5.40 -12.00
N PRO A 211 9.00 -5.79 -10.72
CA PRO A 211 10.16 -5.39 -9.93
C PRO A 211 11.49 -5.66 -10.63
N GLY A 212 12.36 -4.64 -10.69
CA GLY A 212 13.72 -4.76 -11.24
C GLY A 212 13.84 -4.61 -12.76
N GLN A 213 12.74 -4.55 -13.53
CA GLN A 213 12.82 -4.13 -14.93
C GLN A 213 13.29 -2.67 -15.06
N THR A 214 13.78 -2.30 -16.26
CA THR A 214 14.15 -0.92 -16.65
C THR A 214 13.51 -0.59 -18.00
N VAL A 215 12.62 0.40 -18.05
CA VAL A 215 12.02 0.84 -19.32
C VAL A 215 13.00 1.70 -20.12
N LYS A 216 13.19 1.36 -21.40
CA LYS A 216 13.85 2.24 -22.37
C LYS A 216 12.86 3.29 -22.86
N GLY A 217 12.79 4.45 -22.21
CA GLY A 217 12.00 5.58 -22.69
C GLY A 217 11.53 6.53 -21.58
N TRP A 218 10.41 7.18 -21.85
CA TRP A 218 9.53 7.83 -20.87
C TRP A 218 8.19 7.08 -20.87
N LEU A 219 7.56 7.00 -19.70
CA LEU A 219 6.22 6.45 -19.51
C LEU A 219 5.24 7.60 -19.21
N HIS A 220 4.05 7.58 -19.80
CA HIS A 220 2.96 8.46 -19.37
C HIS A 220 2.25 7.80 -18.17
N MET A 221 2.25 8.46 -17.02
CA MET A 221 1.73 7.90 -15.77
C MET A 221 0.99 8.97 -14.94
N TYR A 222 0.25 8.53 -13.95
CA TYR A 222 -0.39 9.39 -12.94
C TYR A 222 0.32 9.24 -11.60
N VAL A 223 0.42 10.32 -10.83
CA VAL A 223 0.96 10.30 -9.46
C VAL A 223 -0.01 9.54 -8.54
N SER A 224 0.42 8.39 -8.00
CA SER A 224 -0.42 7.46 -7.20
C SER A 224 -0.75 7.93 -5.78
N ALA A 225 0.08 8.83 -5.24
CA ALA A 225 -0.03 9.38 -3.89
C ALA A 225 0.73 10.71 -3.83
N ASN A 226 0.31 11.65 -2.97
CA ASN A 226 0.92 12.98 -2.91
C ASN A 226 2.44 12.92 -2.65
N ILE A 227 3.21 13.69 -3.42
CA ILE A 227 4.67 13.74 -3.33
C ILE A 227 5.10 15.10 -2.76
N TRP A 228 5.76 15.11 -1.61
CA TRP A 228 6.27 16.34 -1.01
C TRP A 228 7.68 16.69 -1.48
N TYR A 229 7.93 17.98 -1.69
CA TYR A 229 9.24 18.48 -2.07
C TYR A 229 9.52 19.89 -1.54
N THR A 230 10.71 20.04 -0.95
CA THR A 230 11.37 21.35 -0.81
C THR A 230 12.31 21.63 -1.99
N HIS A 231 12.81 20.58 -2.65
CA HIS A 231 13.79 20.67 -3.74
C HIS A 231 13.39 19.70 -4.87
N PRO A 232 12.91 20.16 -6.04
CA PRO A 232 12.34 19.27 -7.06
C PRO A 232 13.37 18.28 -7.63
N GLY A 233 14.64 18.69 -7.76
CA GLY A 233 15.74 17.82 -8.20
C GLY A 233 16.28 16.84 -7.14
N LYS A 234 15.73 16.83 -5.91
CA LYS A 234 16.18 15.97 -4.81
C LYS A 234 15.02 15.61 -3.86
N ILE A 235 13.99 14.99 -4.40
CA ILE A 235 12.97 14.28 -3.62
C ILE A 235 13.60 12.96 -3.14
N LEU A 236 13.25 12.49 -1.95
CA LEU A 236 13.75 11.24 -1.38
C LEU A 236 12.57 10.28 -1.18
N THR A 237 12.75 8.98 -1.41
CA THR A 237 11.66 7.98 -1.19
C THR A 237 11.18 7.87 0.27
N THR A 238 11.74 8.67 1.19
CA THR A 238 11.23 8.87 2.55
C THR A 238 9.94 9.74 2.59
N ASN A 239 9.64 10.48 1.51
CA ASN A 239 8.51 11.43 1.37
C ASN A 239 8.37 12.38 2.59
N TYR A 240 9.38 13.21 2.84
CA TYR A 240 9.33 14.17 3.96
C TYR A 240 8.17 15.16 3.78
N HIS A 241 7.12 15.09 4.61
CA HIS A 241 5.89 15.88 4.53
C HIS A 241 6.12 17.39 4.81
N SER A 242 6.86 18.04 3.93
CA SER A 242 7.40 19.39 4.07
C SER A 242 7.56 20.08 2.71
N GLY A 243 7.28 21.39 2.65
CA GLY A 243 7.37 22.17 1.42
C GLY A 243 6.12 22.05 0.54
N LYS A 244 6.31 21.98 -0.79
CA LYS A 244 5.24 21.92 -1.79
C LYS A 244 4.79 20.47 -2.03
N ILE A 245 3.56 20.31 -2.52
CA ILE A 245 2.97 19.02 -2.89
C ILE A 245 2.88 18.93 -4.43
N ILE A 246 3.12 17.74 -4.97
CA ILE A 246 2.64 17.32 -6.30
C ILE A 246 1.40 16.45 -6.03
N PRO A 247 0.19 16.89 -6.44
CA PRO A 247 -1.04 16.18 -6.10
C PRO A 247 -1.11 14.75 -6.67
N ILE A 248 -1.78 13.87 -5.93
CA ILE A 248 -2.33 12.63 -6.48
C ILE A 248 -3.18 12.92 -7.74
N GLY A 249 -3.12 12.02 -8.73
CA GLY A 249 -3.78 12.20 -10.02
C GLY A 249 -3.03 13.09 -11.02
N THR A 250 -1.95 13.78 -10.61
CA THR A 250 -1.15 14.60 -11.56
C THR A 250 -0.56 13.73 -12.66
N MET A 251 -0.82 14.07 -13.93
CA MET A 251 -0.24 13.37 -15.08
C MET A 251 1.22 13.78 -15.31
N VAL A 252 2.08 12.78 -15.51
CA VAL A 252 3.54 12.93 -15.52
C VAL A 252 4.21 12.05 -16.58
N ASN A 253 5.34 12.52 -17.10
CA ASN A 253 6.26 11.73 -17.92
C ASN A 253 7.36 11.16 -17.02
N VAL A 254 7.45 9.84 -16.87
CA VAL A 254 8.30 9.17 -15.88
C VAL A 254 9.41 8.35 -16.54
N LYS A 255 10.64 8.46 -16.04
CA LYS A 255 11.79 7.62 -16.41
C LYS A 255 12.42 6.99 -15.17
N ILE A 256 12.16 5.70 -14.99
CA ILE A 256 12.65 4.89 -13.86
C ILE A 256 14.10 4.48 -14.12
N GLY A 257 14.99 4.77 -13.17
CA GLY A 257 16.39 4.36 -13.15
C GLY A 257 16.72 3.45 -11.96
N ARG A 258 17.97 2.96 -11.91
CA ARG A 258 18.44 1.99 -10.90
C ARG A 258 18.55 2.57 -9.48
N GLN A 259 18.67 3.89 -9.35
CA GLN A 259 18.90 4.60 -8.08
C GLN A 259 17.98 5.83 -7.90
N ASP A 260 17.52 6.40 -9.00
CA ASP A 260 16.61 7.54 -9.06
C ASP A 260 15.44 7.25 -10.02
N THR A 261 14.38 8.07 -9.93
CA THR A 261 13.33 8.16 -10.95
C THR A 261 13.16 9.63 -11.27
N VAL A 262 13.37 9.97 -12.54
CA VAL A 262 13.26 11.34 -13.07
C VAL A 262 11.90 11.47 -13.73
N PHE A 263 11.18 12.55 -13.45
CA PHE A 263 9.88 12.79 -14.08
C PHE A 263 9.67 14.27 -14.42
N THR A 264 8.76 14.55 -15.34
CA THR A 264 8.23 15.90 -15.58
C THR A 264 6.71 15.89 -15.42
N LEU A 265 6.12 17.05 -15.17
CA LEU A 265 4.68 17.23 -15.40
C LEU A 265 4.39 17.03 -16.89
N PHE A 266 3.18 16.56 -17.22
CA PHE A 266 2.78 16.39 -18.62
C PHE A 266 2.58 17.74 -19.33
N GLU A 267 1.85 18.65 -18.69
CA GLU A 267 1.48 19.97 -19.22
C GLU A 267 2.49 21.09 -18.88
N GLY A 268 3.48 20.79 -18.03
CA GLY A 268 4.21 21.83 -17.28
C GLY A 268 5.74 21.80 -17.40
N LYS A 269 6.35 23.00 -17.38
CA LYS A 269 7.80 23.18 -17.29
C LYS A 269 8.29 22.87 -15.87
N GLY A 270 8.64 21.61 -15.60
CA GLY A 270 9.25 21.22 -14.33
C GLY A 270 9.89 19.82 -14.39
N LYS A 271 11.16 19.71 -13.98
CA LYS A 271 11.91 18.45 -13.93
C LYS A 271 12.17 18.06 -12.48
N PHE A 272 11.62 16.91 -12.10
CA PHE A 272 11.65 16.36 -10.76
C PHE A 272 12.48 15.08 -10.71
N ARG A 273 13.01 14.75 -9.54
CA ARG A 273 13.81 13.55 -9.30
C ARG A 273 13.57 12.99 -7.91
N ILE A 274 13.04 11.77 -7.84
CA ILE A 274 13.00 10.95 -6.63
C ILE A 274 14.29 10.14 -6.56
N ILE A 275 14.94 10.09 -5.40
CA ILE A 275 16.17 9.32 -5.15
C ILE A 275 15.90 8.26 -4.08
N HIS A 276 16.38 7.03 -4.31
CA HIS A 276 16.20 5.91 -3.38
C HIS A 276 16.92 6.16 -2.05
N ALA A 277 16.16 6.46 -1.00
CA ALA A 277 16.67 6.71 0.34
C ALA A 277 17.01 5.38 1.07
N ARG A 278 18.00 4.62 0.57
CA ARG A 278 18.34 3.25 1.01
C ARG A 278 18.41 3.04 2.52
N LYS A 279 18.99 4.00 3.27
CA LYS A 279 19.06 3.94 4.75
C LYS A 279 17.67 3.88 5.40
N HIS A 280 16.69 4.56 4.82
CA HIS A 280 15.32 4.62 5.33
C HIS A 280 14.40 3.57 4.70
N ASN A 281 14.78 3.06 3.53
CA ASN A 281 13.97 2.18 2.69
C ASN A 281 14.81 0.98 2.16
N PRO A 282 15.36 0.13 3.05
CA PRO A 282 16.21 -1.00 2.65
C PRO A 282 15.43 -2.14 1.97
N SER A 283 14.12 -2.28 2.27
CA SER A 283 13.30 -3.43 1.88
C SER A 283 12.87 -3.46 0.40
N TYR A 284 13.06 -2.36 -0.33
CA TYR A 284 12.55 -2.19 -1.69
C TYR A 284 13.58 -1.48 -2.59
N ASN A 285 13.64 -1.86 -3.86
CA ASN A 285 14.45 -1.20 -4.90
C ASN A 285 13.73 0.02 -5.53
N MET A 286 14.41 0.78 -6.39
CA MET A 286 13.85 2.01 -6.97
C MET A 286 12.63 1.75 -7.88
N SER A 287 12.59 0.63 -8.63
CA SER A 287 11.41 0.28 -9.45
C SER A 287 10.20 -0.06 -8.58
N GLN A 288 10.40 -0.77 -7.46
CA GLN A 288 9.33 -1.00 -6.46
C GLN A 288 8.83 0.32 -5.84
N TRP A 289 9.73 1.26 -5.55
CA TRP A 289 9.33 2.59 -5.08
C TRP A 289 8.60 3.41 -6.14
N ALA A 290 8.98 3.29 -7.42
CA ALA A 290 8.28 3.97 -8.51
C ALA A 290 6.81 3.51 -8.58
N ASN A 291 6.53 2.22 -8.39
CA ASN A 291 5.15 1.69 -8.36
C ASN A 291 4.29 2.24 -7.20
N TYR A 292 4.89 2.71 -6.11
CA TYR A 292 4.15 3.39 -5.02
C TYR A 292 3.85 4.87 -5.32
N TYR A 293 4.62 5.52 -6.20
CA TYR A 293 4.43 6.93 -6.56
C TYR A 293 3.77 7.15 -7.92
N PHE A 294 3.77 6.16 -8.81
CA PHE A 294 3.27 6.29 -10.19
C PHE A 294 2.44 5.06 -10.63
N SER A 295 1.35 5.31 -11.34
CA SER A 295 0.44 4.31 -11.89
C SER A 295 0.16 4.56 -13.37
N GLY A 296 -0.01 3.51 -14.16
CA GLY A 296 -0.53 3.63 -15.53
C GLY A 296 -2.02 3.97 -15.58
N THR A 297 -2.76 3.66 -14.51
CA THR A 297 -4.18 4.04 -14.35
C THR A 297 -4.31 5.21 -13.38
N ASP A 298 -5.20 6.15 -13.73
CA ASP A 298 -5.53 7.30 -12.90
C ASP A 298 -6.10 6.86 -11.53
N PRO A 299 -5.44 7.20 -10.40
CA PRO A 299 -5.91 6.86 -9.06
C PRO A 299 -7.16 7.66 -8.64
N MET A 300 -7.46 8.79 -9.28
CA MET A 300 -8.62 9.63 -8.94
C MET A 300 -9.93 8.89 -9.17
N LYS A 301 -9.95 7.92 -10.11
CA LYS A 301 -11.07 7.00 -10.32
C LYS A 301 -11.43 6.15 -9.10
N LYS A 302 -10.52 5.99 -8.12
CA LYS A 302 -10.81 5.35 -6.84
C LYS A 302 -11.46 6.27 -5.81
N LEU A 303 -11.46 7.60 -5.99
CA LEU A 303 -11.98 8.53 -4.98
C LEU A 303 -13.45 8.29 -4.61
N GLY A 304 -14.27 7.79 -5.54
CA GLY A 304 -15.66 7.40 -5.27
C GLY A 304 -15.83 6.24 -4.26
N GLN A 305 -14.76 5.48 -3.97
CA GLN A 305 -14.77 4.38 -2.99
C GLN A 305 -14.54 4.89 -1.55
N PHE A 306 -14.03 6.10 -1.39
CA PHE A 306 -13.69 6.71 -0.12
C PHE A 306 -14.80 7.65 0.38
N ASN A 307 -14.94 7.77 1.71
CA ASN A 307 -15.90 8.69 2.31
C ASN A 307 -15.45 10.17 2.15
N GLU A 308 -16.31 11.13 2.49
CA GLU A 308 -16.00 12.55 2.28
C GLU A 308 -14.76 13.05 3.05
N LEU A 309 -14.59 12.60 4.30
CA LEU A 309 -13.44 12.91 5.14
C LEU A 309 -12.14 12.40 4.52
N GLU A 310 -12.17 11.16 4.01
CA GLU A 310 -11.05 10.53 3.30
C GLU A 310 -10.74 11.28 1.99
N ARG A 311 -11.73 11.53 1.13
CA ARG A 311 -11.55 12.28 -0.14
C ARG A 311 -10.92 13.65 0.10
N LYS A 312 -11.45 14.41 1.06
CA LYS A 312 -10.97 15.75 1.43
C LYS A 312 -9.51 15.73 1.87
N ASN A 313 -9.13 14.76 2.70
CA ASN A 313 -7.76 14.67 3.24
C ASN A 313 -6.76 14.02 2.26
N ILE A 314 -7.20 13.11 1.38
CA ILE A 314 -6.42 12.63 0.23
C ILE A 314 -6.04 13.81 -0.68
N LEU A 315 -7.00 14.65 -1.07
CA LEU A 315 -6.76 15.83 -1.92
C LEU A 315 -5.88 16.89 -1.23
N ALA A 316 -6.08 17.10 0.08
CA ALA A 316 -5.32 18.08 0.85
C ALA A 316 -3.90 17.62 1.25
N GLY A 317 -3.54 16.36 1.04
CA GLY A 317 -2.33 15.77 1.59
C GLY A 317 -2.31 15.84 3.12
N LYS A 318 -3.31 15.23 3.77
CA LYS A 318 -3.46 15.20 5.25
C LYS A 318 -3.81 13.80 5.73
N LEU A 319 -3.41 13.49 6.97
CA LEU A 319 -3.94 12.36 7.73
C LEU A 319 -4.89 12.87 8.80
N GLU A 320 -5.99 12.15 9.00
CA GLU A 320 -7.07 12.51 9.90
C GLU A 320 -7.63 11.24 10.56
N VAL A 321 -8.15 11.38 11.79
CA VAL A 321 -8.73 10.23 12.51
C VAL A 321 -9.95 9.70 11.75
N GLY A 322 -10.08 8.37 11.67
CA GLY A 322 -11.11 7.67 10.91
C GLY A 322 -10.74 7.32 9.47
N MET A 323 -9.68 7.87 8.88
CA MET A 323 -9.22 7.48 7.53
C MET A 323 -8.75 6.02 7.47
N SER A 324 -9.08 5.31 6.40
CA SER A 324 -8.56 3.95 6.13
C SER A 324 -7.06 3.93 5.79
N LYS A 325 -6.40 2.76 5.93
CA LYS A 325 -5.01 2.53 5.49
C LYS A 325 -4.76 2.92 4.03
N ASP A 326 -5.68 2.59 3.12
CA ASP A 326 -5.55 2.95 1.70
C ASP A 326 -5.71 4.46 1.47
N ALA A 327 -6.65 5.11 2.17
CA ALA A 327 -6.78 6.57 2.14
C ALA A 327 -5.51 7.25 2.68
N ALA A 328 -4.89 6.69 3.73
CA ALA A 328 -3.63 7.18 4.28
C ALA A 328 -2.46 7.01 3.29
N VAL A 329 -2.38 5.91 2.52
CA VAL A 329 -1.37 5.74 1.47
C VAL A 329 -1.60 6.69 0.30
N MET A 330 -2.84 6.89 -0.16
CA MET A 330 -3.13 7.88 -1.22
C MET A 330 -2.84 9.32 -0.74
N ALA A 331 -3.14 9.63 0.52
CA ALA A 331 -2.88 10.93 1.11
C ALA A 331 -1.38 11.22 1.35
N TYR A 332 -0.63 10.31 1.96
CA TYR A 332 0.73 10.54 2.48
C TYR A 332 1.86 9.74 1.78
N GLY A 333 1.51 8.79 0.92
CA GLY A 333 2.42 7.78 0.40
C GLY A 333 2.69 6.64 1.39
N VAL A 334 3.52 5.68 0.97
CA VAL A 334 3.96 4.55 1.79
C VAL A 334 4.99 5.00 2.84
N PRO A 335 4.81 4.67 4.14
CA PRO A 335 5.76 5.04 5.19
C PRO A 335 7.13 4.37 5.03
N PRO A 336 8.23 4.98 5.51
CA PRO A 336 9.57 4.45 5.25
C PRO A 336 9.87 3.11 5.93
N SER A 337 10.36 2.12 5.15
CA SER A 337 10.32 0.72 5.55
C SER A 337 11.23 0.35 6.75
N HIS A 338 12.25 1.17 7.04
CA HIS A 338 13.08 1.01 8.25
C HIS A 338 12.35 1.31 9.58
N ARG A 339 11.19 1.97 9.54
CA ARG A 339 10.32 2.18 10.71
C ARG A 339 9.01 1.40 10.58
N THR A 340 8.48 1.28 9.37
CA THR A 340 7.24 0.54 9.09
C THR A 340 7.54 -0.60 8.12
N SER A 341 8.02 -1.72 8.65
CA SER A 341 8.55 -2.83 7.82
C SER A 341 7.51 -3.52 6.93
N ALA A 342 6.21 -3.34 7.19
CA ALA A 342 5.12 -3.83 6.35
C ALA A 342 3.84 -3.00 6.60
N LEU A 343 3.03 -2.79 5.56
CA LEU A 343 1.81 -1.99 5.61
C LEU A 343 0.68 -2.61 6.46
N PHE A 344 0.62 -3.94 6.58
CA PHE A 344 -0.42 -4.59 7.39
C PHE A 344 -0.34 -4.22 8.88
N LYS A 345 0.81 -3.75 9.37
CA LYS A 345 1.00 -3.36 10.79
C LYS A 345 0.07 -2.23 11.20
N ASN A 346 -0.38 -2.28 12.45
CA ASN A 346 -1.27 -1.28 13.06
C ASN A 346 -0.55 -0.02 13.57
N ILE A 347 0.77 0.09 13.37
CA ILE A 347 1.54 1.30 13.71
C ILE A 347 2.42 1.65 12.51
N TRP A 348 2.17 2.82 11.92
CA TRP A 348 3.01 3.40 10.86
C TRP A 348 3.76 4.61 11.41
N ILE A 349 4.96 4.87 10.90
CA ILE A 349 5.81 5.99 11.31
C ILE A 349 6.25 6.74 10.05
N TYR A 350 5.71 7.95 9.88
CA TYR A 350 6.09 8.87 8.83
C TYR A 350 7.17 9.83 9.32
N TRP A 351 7.95 10.39 8.39
CA TRP A 351 8.93 11.44 8.66
C TRP A 351 8.41 12.73 8.07
N ILE A 352 8.04 13.71 8.90
CA ILE A 352 7.58 15.01 8.40
C ILE A 352 8.76 15.95 8.13
N GLY A 353 9.87 15.75 8.85
CA GLY A 353 11.12 16.50 8.71
C GLY A 353 12.34 15.58 8.77
N LYS A 354 13.55 16.17 8.71
CA LYS A 354 14.82 15.39 8.78
C LYS A 354 15.11 14.80 10.17
N ARG A 355 14.40 15.27 11.19
CA ARG A 355 14.46 14.82 12.59
C ARG A 355 13.07 14.42 13.09
N GLU A 356 12.02 15.11 12.63
CA GLU A 356 10.65 14.87 13.11
C GLU A 356 9.95 13.67 12.48
N THR A 357 9.37 12.83 13.34
CA THR A 357 8.51 11.71 12.96
C THR A 357 7.12 11.81 13.58
N VAL A 358 6.12 11.30 12.88
CA VAL A 358 4.72 11.20 13.33
C VAL A 358 4.32 9.73 13.36
N LYS A 359 3.78 9.27 14.47
CA LYS A 359 3.32 7.88 14.65
C LYS A 359 1.80 7.81 14.50
N VAL A 360 1.36 7.02 13.54
CA VAL A 360 -0.05 6.80 13.19
C VAL A 360 -0.44 5.41 13.67
N GLN A 361 -1.54 5.31 14.39
CA GLN A 361 -2.04 4.07 14.99
C GLN A 361 -3.38 3.71 14.36
N PHE A 362 -3.52 2.44 13.96
CA PHE A 362 -4.67 1.90 13.25
C PHE A 362 -5.37 0.81 14.04
N GLU A 363 -6.69 0.77 13.96
CA GLU A 363 -7.53 -0.32 14.44
C GLU A 363 -8.60 -0.59 13.38
N ASN A 364 -8.90 -1.87 13.10
CA ASN A 364 -9.86 -2.26 12.04
C ASN A 364 -9.59 -1.51 10.70
N ASP A 365 -8.31 -1.41 10.36
CA ASP A 365 -7.73 -0.70 9.20
C ASP A 365 -8.07 0.80 9.06
N ARG A 366 -8.58 1.45 10.12
CA ARG A 366 -8.77 2.91 10.21
C ARG A 366 -7.83 3.56 11.23
N ILE A 367 -7.41 4.80 10.98
CA ILE A 367 -6.61 5.59 11.92
C ILE A 367 -7.46 5.87 13.17
N VAL A 368 -7.03 5.37 14.33
CA VAL A 368 -7.62 5.71 15.63
C VAL A 368 -6.85 6.79 16.37
N LYS A 369 -5.56 6.97 16.07
CA LYS A 369 -4.74 7.99 16.70
C LYS A 369 -3.60 8.46 15.80
N ILE A 370 -3.32 9.77 15.83
CA ILE A 370 -2.11 10.38 15.29
C ILE A 370 -1.40 11.01 16.50
N ASP A 371 -0.20 10.54 16.84
CA ASP A 371 0.60 11.17 17.89
C ASP A 371 1.30 12.43 17.35
N PRO A 372 1.52 13.47 18.18
CA PRO A 372 2.21 14.69 17.75
C PRO A 372 3.65 14.40 17.31
N PRO A 373 4.28 15.33 16.55
CA PRO A 373 5.64 15.16 16.08
C PRO A 373 6.66 14.90 17.20
N MET A 374 7.52 13.92 17.01
CA MET A 374 8.62 13.55 17.91
C MET A 374 9.96 13.82 17.24
N HIS A 375 10.91 14.41 17.98
CA HIS A 375 12.25 14.81 17.52
C HIS A 375 13.33 13.73 17.67
#